data_AF-A0AAW6T4L7-F1
#
_entry.id   AF-A0AAW6T4L7-F1
#
_cell.length_a   1.000
_cell.length_b   1.000
_cell.length_c   1.000
_cell.angle_alpha   90.00
_cell.angle_beta   90.00
_cell.angle_gamma   90.00
#
_symmetry.space_group_name_H-M   'P 1'
#
loop_
_entity.id
_entity.type
_entity.pdbx_description
1 polymer ?
#
loop_
_entity_poly.entity_id
_entity_poly.type
_entity_poly.pdbx_seq_one_letter_code
_entity_poly.pdbx_strand_id
1 'polypeptide(L)'
;MTELDDGAREPRDLSSLTSWHADWRGLRVAVYGLGVTGFAVADTLTELGADVLVLAERASDDHRRLLDVIGARLFEGALSAPPAALVDFDPELVVVSPGFHPDHPLLEWAEAQRIAIWGDIELAWRLRDKSGIAAEWLCVTGTNGKTTTTQLTATMVQQSGRRVAPAGNIGIPVLDAIRDPQGFDVLVVELSSYQLHWINRNPGGELSPWSSVCLNIADDHYDWHGSAEAYRDAKAKVYDNTKVACVYNKADVATLRMVENADVVEGARAIGFDLGAPGPSDFGVVDGILVDRAFLEERRTSALELTTVGELQALGLGAPHTVANVLAASALARSVGVTPAEIRDALRRFKVDHHRTEVIAVADELRWVDDSKATNPHAADASLSAYPSVVWVVGGLLKGVDIAPLVQRHAARLTAAIVIGVDRAAVVEAFGRHAPALPVYEVDEPETEQVMRHVVEFAAAAARPGDTVLLAPAAASMDQFTDYMDRGRRFAEAVRRHLEGGSDDNLGRTAPHPEH
;
A
#
# COMPACT_ATOMS: atom_id res chain seq x y z
N MET A 1 22.77 -12.54 58.72
CA MET A 1 21.89 -13.21 57.74
C MET A 1 20.96 -12.13 57.22
N THR A 2 21.48 -11.33 56.29
CA THR A 2 20.73 -10.25 55.64
C THR A 2 19.92 -10.94 54.56
N GLU A 3 18.60 -10.92 54.73
CA GLU A 3 17.64 -11.35 53.72
C GLU A 3 17.87 -10.49 52.48
N LEU A 4 18.25 -11.14 51.38
CA LEU A 4 18.19 -10.57 50.05
C LEU A 4 16.70 -10.48 49.72
N ASP A 5 16.19 -9.26 49.74
CA ASP A 5 14.90 -8.89 49.15
C ASP A 5 15.02 -9.14 47.64
N ASP A 6 14.64 -10.35 47.20
CA ASP A 6 14.40 -10.68 45.80
C ASP A 6 13.14 -9.92 45.39
N GLY A 7 13.30 -8.62 45.14
CA GLY A 7 12.26 -7.69 44.72
C GLY A 7 11.77 -8.02 43.31
N ALA A 8 11.05 -9.13 43.17
CA ALA A 8 10.26 -9.43 41.99
C ALA A 8 9.20 -8.33 41.85
N ARG A 9 9.47 -7.39 40.94
CA ARG A 9 8.59 -6.26 40.65
C ARG A 9 7.25 -6.82 40.14
N GLU A 10 6.14 -6.39 40.72
CA GLU A 10 4.83 -6.80 40.21
C GLU A 10 4.68 -6.41 38.73
N PRO A 11 4.15 -7.31 37.86
CA PRO A 11 3.98 -7.02 36.45
C PRO A 11 3.09 -5.79 36.27
N ARG A 12 3.54 -4.81 35.47
CA ARG A 12 2.73 -3.64 35.13
C ARG A 12 1.53 -4.08 34.29
N ASP A 13 0.34 -3.59 34.62
CA ASP A 13 -0.85 -3.83 33.81
C ASP A 13 -0.83 -2.99 32.52
N LEU A 14 -0.36 -3.59 31.43
CA LEU A 14 -0.29 -2.97 30.12
C LEU A 14 -1.66 -2.74 29.48
N SER A 15 -2.73 -3.39 29.96
CA SER A 15 -4.08 -3.18 29.43
C SER A 15 -4.63 -1.79 29.74
N SER A 16 -4.08 -1.13 30.76
CA SER A 16 -4.40 0.25 31.14
C SER A 16 -3.69 1.32 30.29
N LEU A 17 -2.69 0.94 29.50
CA LEU A 17 -1.92 1.85 28.64
C LEU A 17 -2.67 2.10 27.32
N THR A 18 -3.76 2.87 27.41
CA THR A 18 -4.69 3.14 26.29
C THR A 18 -4.85 4.64 26.01
N SER A 19 -3.91 5.45 26.48
CA SER A 19 -3.89 6.91 26.30
C SER A 19 -2.44 7.41 26.23
N TRP A 20 -2.20 8.48 25.47
CA TRP A 20 -0.98 9.28 25.51
C TRP A 20 -0.65 9.74 26.93
N HIS A 21 -1.66 9.96 27.77
CA HIS A 21 -1.52 10.48 29.13
C HIS A 21 -1.44 9.40 30.21
N ALA A 22 -1.40 8.11 29.83
CA ALA A 22 -1.16 7.01 30.76
C ALA A 22 0.27 7.03 31.34
N ASP A 23 0.53 6.24 32.38
CA ASP A 23 1.85 6.22 33.04
C ASP A 23 2.86 5.30 32.33
N TRP A 24 3.39 5.81 31.21
CA TRP A 24 4.44 5.17 30.42
C TRP A 24 5.83 5.24 31.06
N ARG A 25 6.00 6.10 32.08
CA ARG A 25 7.31 6.42 32.65
C ARG A 25 8.01 5.17 33.19
N GLY A 26 9.27 5.01 32.80
CA GLY A 26 10.12 3.89 33.20
C GLY A 26 9.61 2.51 32.77
N LEU A 27 8.62 2.42 31.86
CA LEU A 27 8.28 1.18 31.19
C LEU A 27 9.47 0.77 30.32
N ARG A 28 9.96 -0.45 30.48
CA ARG A 28 11.08 -0.95 29.67
C ARG A 28 10.56 -1.52 28.36
N VAL A 29 10.86 -0.86 27.25
CA VAL A 29 10.37 -1.25 25.93
C VAL A 29 11.53 -1.61 25.02
N ALA A 30 11.49 -2.83 24.47
CA ALA A 30 12.39 -3.24 23.40
C ALA A 30 11.72 -2.98 22.04
N VAL A 31 12.41 -2.26 21.16
CA VAL A 31 11.93 -1.95 19.80
C VAL A 31 12.71 -2.80 18.81
N TYR A 32 12.01 -3.68 18.09
CA TYR A 32 12.64 -4.55 17.09
C TYR A 32 12.60 -3.86 15.72
N GLY A 33 13.76 -3.39 15.26
CA GLY A 33 13.94 -2.68 14.00
C GLY A 33 14.18 -1.17 14.18
N LEU A 34 14.97 -0.59 13.26
CA LEU A 34 15.36 0.83 13.24
C LEU A 34 15.12 1.47 11.86
N GLY A 35 14.07 1.03 11.16
CA GLY A 35 13.56 1.72 9.97
C GLY A 35 12.74 2.96 10.35
N VAL A 36 12.00 3.50 9.38
CA VAL A 36 11.08 4.64 9.60
C VAL A 36 10.12 4.37 10.77
N THR A 37 9.44 3.21 10.77
CA THR A 37 8.53 2.82 11.84
C THR A 37 9.23 2.63 13.19
N GLY A 38 10.38 1.94 13.20
CA GLY A 38 11.13 1.67 14.43
C GLY A 38 11.62 2.95 15.11
N PHE A 39 12.08 3.93 14.33
CA PHE A 39 12.45 5.23 14.85
C PHE A 39 11.24 5.99 15.42
N ALA A 40 10.11 6.03 14.70
CA ALA A 40 8.90 6.70 15.19
C ALA A 40 8.37 6.09 16.50
N VAL A 41 8.46 4.77 16.66
CA VAL A 41 8.18 4.07 17.92
C VAL A 41 9.13 4.51 19.02
N ALA A 42 10.44 4.48 18.78
CA ALA A 42 11.44 4.83 19.79
C ALA A 42 11.31 6.29 20.25
N ASP A 43 11.15 7.22 19.30
CA ASP A 43 10.94 8.65 19.57
C ASP A 43 9.66 8.88 20.39
N THR A 44 8.55 8.25 20.02
CA THR A 44 7.28 8.37 20.73
C THR A 44 7.39 7.85 22.17
N LEU A 45 7.93 6.65 22.37
CA LEU A 45 8.02 6.05 23.70
C LEU A 45 9.00 6.80 24.61
N THR A 46 10.09 7.32 24.05
CA THR A 46 11.05 8.10 24.83
C THR A 46 10.46 9.46 25.23
N GLU A 47 9.65 10.09 24.35
CA GLU A 47 8.87 11.30 24.68
C GLU A 47 7.90 11.05 25.86
N LEU A 48 7.32 9.85 25.93
CA LEU A 48 6.43 9.42 27.01
C LEU A 48 7.18 9.03 28.30
N GLY A 49 8.52 9.07 28.29
CA GLY A 49 9.38 8.75 29.43
C GLY A 49 9.61 7.26 29.66
N ALA A 50 9.31 6.41 28.66
CA ALA A 50 9.69 5.01 28.68
C ALA A 50 11.21 4.86 28.59
N ASP A 51 11.72 3.74 29.10
CA ASP A 51 13.11 3.34 28.92
C ASP A 51 13.18 2.44 27.69
N VAL A 52 13.89 2.89 26.65
CA VAL A 52 13.80 2.29 25.30
C VAL A 52 15.14 1.66 24.91
N LEU A 53 15.09 0.40 24.47
CA LEU A 53 16.19 -0.30 23.81
C LEU A 53 15.79 -0.66 22.39
N VAL A 54 16.46 -0.08 21.39
CA VAL A 54 16.28 -0.42 19.98
C VAL A 54 17.25 -1.52 19.57
N LEU A 55 16.75 -2.52 18.85
CA LEU A 55 17.54 -3.61 18.29
C LEU A 55 17.53 -3.55 16.77
N ALA A 56 18.71 -3.50 16.17
CA ALA A 56 18.89 -3.56 14.73
C ALA A 56 20.16 -4.33 14.36
N GLU A 57 20.16 -5.02 13.22
CA GLU A 57 21.40 -5.64 12.71
C GLU A 57 22.43 -4.61 12.27
N ARG A 58 21.93 -3.49 11.74
CA ARG A 58 22.73 -2.36 11.28
C ARG A 58 21.99 -1.05 11.53
N ALA A 59 22.73 -0.02 11.87
CA ALA A 59 22.25 1.36 11.96
C ALA A 59 23.09 2.27 11.05
N SER A 60 22.44 3.25 10.42
CA SER A 60 23.16 4.36 9.76
C SER A 60 23.68 5.35 10.81
N ASP A 61 24.70 6.13 10.47
CA ASP A 61 25.21 7.18 11.37
C ASP A 61 24.14 8.19 11.79
N ASP A 62 23.21 8.52 10.89
CA ASP A 62 22.10 9.44 11.19
C ASP A 62 21.18 8.85 12.26
N HIS A 63 20.71 7.60 12.08
CA HIS A 63 19.93 6.90 13.12
C HIS A 63 20.67 6.81 14.46
N ARG A 64 21.98 6.53 14.49
CA ARG A 64 22.74 6.51 15.76
C ARG A 64 22.68 7.86 16.47
N ARG A 65 22.88 8.96 15.73
CA ARG A 65 22.80 10.32 16.26
C ARG A 65 21.39 10.65 16.74
N LEU A 66 20.37 10.29 15.96
CA LEU A 66 18.97 10.55 16.32
C LEU A 66 18.57 9.80 17.60
N LEU A 67 18.96 8.53 17.75
CA LEU A 67 18.70 7.75 18.97
C LEU A 67 19.40 8.35 20.21
N ASP A 68 20.64 8.80 20.06
CA ASP A 68 21.38 9.47 21.13
C ASP A 68 20.69 10.78 21.56
N VAL A 69 20.20 11.57 20.60
CA VAL A 69 19.47 12.83 20.86
C VAL A 69 18.17 12.60 21.62
N ILE A 70 17.39 11.58 21.25
CA ILE A 70 16.14 11.28 21.95
C ILE A 70 16.39 10.56 23.28
N GLY A 71 17.56 9.95 23.48
CA GLY A 71 17.92 9.22 24.71
C GLY A 71 17.58 7.72 24.67
N ALA A 72 17.38 7.14 23.50
CA ALA A 72 17.11 5.72 23.32
C ALA A 72 18.42 4.92 23.23
N ARG A 73 18.45 3.73 23.85
CA ARG A 73 19.59 2.81 23.77
C ARG A 73 19.58 2.06 22.43
N LEU A 74 20.75 1.75 21.89
CA LEU A 74 20.90 0.96 20.67
C LEU A 74 21.73 -0.30 20.93
N PHE A 75 21.17 -1.45 20.58
CA PHE A 75 21.94 -2.65 20.29
C PHE A 75 22.07 -2.81 18.77
N GLU A 76 23.32 -2.85 18.30
CA GLU A 76 23.65 -3.12 16.90
C GLU A 76 24.44 -4.42 16.79
N GLY A 77 23.88 -5.42 16.12
CA GLY A 77 24.52 -6.72 15.96
C GLY A 77 23.57 -7.83 15.49
N ALA A 78 24.11 -9.04 15.34
CA ALA A 78 23.33 -10.18 14.86
C ALA A 78 22.11 -10.45 15.77
N LEU A 79 20.95 -10.65 15.14
CA LEU A 79 19.68 -10.92 15.83
C LEU A 79 19.21 -12.38 15.64
N SER A 80 20.12 -13.29 15.28
CA SER A 80 19.83 -14.73 15.16
C SER A 80 19.51 -15.42 16.49
N ALA A 81 19.74 -14.73 17.61
CA ALA A 81 19.38 -15.15 18.97
C ALA A 81 19.24 -13.89 19.86
N PRO A 82 18.53 -13.97 21.00
CA PRO A 82 18.39 -12.85 21.93
C PRO A 82 19.77 -12.41 22.45
N PRO A 83 20.22 -11.18 22.18
CA PRO A 83 21.51 -10.72 22.67
C PRO A 83 21.48 -10.51 24.18
N ALA A 84 22.64 -10.62 24.85
CA ALA A 84 22.75 -10.38 26.30
C ALA A 84 22.18 -9.01 26.69
N ALA A 85 22.39 -7.98 25.87
CA ALA A 85 21.83 -6.65 26.08
C ALA A 85 20.30 -6.63 26.16
N LEU A 86 19.59 -7.48 25.42
CA LEU A 86 18.13 -7.61 25.48
C LEU A 86 17.69 -8.34 26.75
N VAL A 87 18.39 -9.43 27.09
CA VAL A 87 18.09 -10.25 28.26
C VAL A 87 18.33 -9.45 29.54
N ASP A 88 19.45 -8.74 29.64
CA ASP A 88 19.82 -7.90 30.79
C ASP A 88 18.92 -6.66 30.91
N PHE A 89 18.38 -6.18 29.79
CA PHE A 89 17.40 -5.09 29.78
C PHE A 89 16.05 -5.52 30.37
N ASP A 90 15.68 -6.80 30.21
CA ASP A 90 14.48 -7.41 30.78
C ASP A 90 13.20 -6.60 30.42
N PRO A 91 12.84 -6.51 29.13
CA PRO A 91 11.74 -5.65 28.68
C PRO A 91 10.38 -6.13 29.21
N GLU A 92 9.52 -5.17 29.57
CA GLU A 92 8.11 -5.42 29.90
C GLU A 92 7.24 -5.47 28.63
N LEU A 93 7.70 -4.83 27.55
CA LEU A 93 7.00 -4.72 26.27
C LEU A 93 8.00 -4.82 25.12
N VAL A 94 7.61 -5.54 24.06
CA VAL A 94 8.24 -5.52 22.75
C VAL A 94 7.33 -4.77 21.78
N VAL A 95 7.88 -3.82 21.03
CA VAL A 95 7.22 -3.24 19.86
C VAL A 95 7.95 -3.68 18.60
N VAL A 96 7.25 -4.41 17.74
CA VAL A 96 7.84 -5.08 16.58
C VAL A 96 7.56 -4.32 15.29
N SER A 97 8.62 -4.10 14.49
CA SER A 97 8.46 -3.59 13.14
C SER A 97 7.87 -4.68 12.22
N PRO A 98 7.01 -4.33 11.25
CA PRO A 98 6.34 -5.30 10.37
C PRO A 98 7.28 -6.25 9.58
N GLY A 99 8.56 -5.88 9.42
CA GLY A 99 9.55 -6.67 8.70
C GLY A 99 10.07 -7.90 9.45
N PHE A 100 9.80 -8.04 10.75
CA PHE A 100 10.17 -9.25 11.49
C PHE A 100 9.18 -10.38 11.18
N HIS A 101 9.71 -11.51 10.73
CA HIS A 101 8.93 -12.73 10.55
C HIS A 101 8.41 -13.24 11.91
N PRO A 102 7.18 -13.79 12.04
CA PRO A 102 6.65 -14.25 13.33
C PRO A 102 7.54 -15.28 14.03
N ASP A 103 8.17 -16.17 13.26
CA ASP A 103 9.12 -17.19 13.76
C ASP A 103 10.54 -16.65 14.03
N HIS A 104 10.72 -15.32 14.09
CA HIS A 104 12.04 -14.76 14.37
C HIS A 104 12.48 -15.12 15.80
N PRO A 105 13.73 -15.56 16.05
CA PRO A 105 14.18 -16.05 17.37
C PRO A 105 13.93 -15.10 18.54
N LEU A 106 13.99 -13.78 18.30
CA LEU A 106 13.67 -12.76 19.32
C LEU A 106 12.18 -12.73 19.69
N LEU A 107 11.27 -12.96 18.73
CA LEU A 107 9.84 -13.02 19.00
C LEU A 107 9.46 -14.32 19.71
N GLU A 108 10.02 -15.45 19.28
CA GLU A 108 9.87 -16.73 19.98
C GLU A 108 10.36 -16.63 21.43
N TRP A 109 11.48 -15.94 21.66
CA TRP A 109 11.98 -15.67 23.00
C TRP A 109 11.02 -14.79 23.81
N ALA A 110 10.51 -13.69 23.23
CA ALA A 110 9.58 -12.80 23.91
C ALA A 110 8.29 -13.53 24.32
N GLU A 111 7.72 -14.35 23.43
CA GLU A 111 6.57 -15.22 23.72
C GLU A 111 6.88 -16.22 24.85
N ALA A 112 8.05 -16.87 24.80
CA ALA A 112 8.47 -17.82 25.83
C ALA A 112 8.63 -17.16 27.22
N GLN A 113 9.06 -15.90 27.26
CA GLN A 113 9.13 -15.09 28.48
C GLN A 113 7.78 -14.46 28.88
N ARG A 114 6.72 -14.63 28.07
CA ARG A 114 5.40 -13.98 28.24
C ARG A 114 5.49 -12.45 28.25
N ILE A 115 6.42 -11.89 27.49
CA ILE A 115 6.54 -10.44 27.27
C ILE A 115 5.47 -10.04 26.25
N ALA A 116 4.75 -8.94 26.49
CA ALA A 116 3.75 -8.46 25.55
C ALA A 116 4.42 -8.03 24.23
N ILE A 117 3.78 -8.33 23.10
CA ILE A 117 4.28 -7.96 21.77
C ILE A 117 3.21 -7.12 21.07
N TRP A 118 3.55 -5.88 20.77
CA TRP A 118 2.69 -4.93 20.07
C TRP A 118 3.27 -4.56 18.70
N GLY A 119 2.40 -4.26 17.75
CA GLY A 119 2.78 -3.57 16.52
C GLY A 119 2.72 -2.04 16.67
N ASP A 120 3.26 -1.33 15.68
CA ASP A 120 3.15 0.13 15.55
C ASP A 120 1.70 0.61 15.50
N ILE A 121 0.83 -0.14 14.83
CA ILE A 121 -0.60 0.18 14.70
C ILE A 121 -1.32 0.11 16.05
N GLU A 122 -1.09 -0.94 16.84
CA GLU A 122 -1.67 -1.06 18.18
C GLU A 122 -1.16 0.06 19.10
N LEU A 123 0.15 0.32 19.08
CA LEU A 123 0.73 1.41 19.86
C LEU A 123 0.11 2.77 19.49
N ALA A 124 -0.04 3.06 18.19
CA ALA A 124 -0.66 4.30 17.75
C ALA A 124 -2.14 4.39 18.11
N TRP A 125 -2.87 3.27 18.06
CA TRP A 125 -4.26 3.22 18.49
C TRP A 125 -4.40 3.58 19.97
N ARG A 126 -3.53 3.04 20.82
CA ARG A 126 -3.48 3.34 22.26
C ARG A 126 -3.13 4.82 22.53
N LEU A 127 -2.34 5.46 21.68
CA LEU A 127 -1.78 6.80 21.90
C LEU A 127 -2.53 7.95 21.20
N ARG A 128 -3.63 7.65 20.51
CA ARG A 128 -4.31 8.56 19.56
C ARG A 128 -4.91 9.84 20.15
N ASP A 129 -4.91 10.01 21.47
CA ASP A 129 -5.54 11.14 22.17
C ASP A 129 -4.57 12.26 22.54
N LYS A 130 -3.32 12.26 22.03
CA LYS A 130 -2.32 13.31 22.31
C LYS A 130 -2.83 14.75 22.13
N SER A 131 -3.56 15.00 21.05
CA SER A 131 -4.11 16.33 20.72
C SER A 131 -5.42 16.66 21.48
N GLY A 132 -5.88 15.74 22.33
CA GLY A 132 -7.17 15.81 23.04
C GLY A 132 -8.38 15.35 22.23
N ILE A 133 -8.25 15.21 20.91
CA ILE A 133 -9.30 14.66 20.02
C ILE A 133 -8.72 13.45 19.30
N ALA A 134 -9.26 12.27 19.60
CA ALA A 134 -8.92 11.06 18.87
C ALA A 134 -9.58 11.08 17.49
N ALA A 135 -8.76 11.07 16.43
CA ALA A 135 -9.24 10.95 15.06
C ALA A 135 -10.04 9.65 14.87
N GLU A 136 -11.10 9.69 14.06
CA GLU A 136 -11.76 8.46 13.61
C GLU A 136 -10.92 7.79 12.52
N TRP A 137 -10.76 6.46 12.59
CA TRP A 137 -9.94 5.72 11.64
C TRP A 137 -10.79 5.06 10.56
N LEU A 138 -10.43 5.31 9.30
CA LEU A 138 -10.94 4.60 8.12
C LEU A 138 -9.84 3.65 7.63
N CYS A 139 -10.00 2.35 7.86
CA CYS A 139 -8.95 1.37 7.60
C CYS A 139 -9.07 0.76 6.21
N VAL A 140 -7.95 0.69 5.48
CA VAL A 140 -7.88 0.17 4.11
C VAL A 140 -6.84 -0.95 4.03
N THR A 141 -7.29 -2.16 3.66
CA THR A 141 -6.40 -3.28 3.31
C THR A 141 -6.82 -3.95 2.01
N GLY A 142 -6.07 -4.97 1.62
CA GLY A 142 -6.22 -5.74 0.39
C GLY A 142 -4.86 -6.11 -0.20
N THR A 143 -4.83 -6.96 -1.23
CA THR A 143 -3.59 -7.22 -1.97
C THR A 143 -3.24 -5.98 -2.83
N ASN A 144 -4.20 -5.46 -3.60
CA ASN A 144 -4.00 -4.34 -4.53
C ASN A 144 -5.03 -3.21 -4.32
N GLY A 145 -4.71 -2.01 -4.83
CA GLY A 145 -5.59 -0.83 -4.78
C GLY A 145 -5.51 0.00 -3.48
N LYS A 146 -4.91 -0.55 -2.42
CA LYS A 146 -4.82 0.06 -1.07
C LYS A 146 -4.49 1.55 -1.10
N THR A 147 -3.30 1.90 -1.57
CA THR A 147 -2.82 3.28 -1.66
C THR A 147 -3.77 4.21 -2.38
N THR A 148 -4.22 3.80 -3.57
CA THR A 148 -5.11 4.63 -4.39
C THR A 148 -6.43 4.86 -3.66
N THR A 149 -7.02 3.83 -3.04
CA THR A 149 -8.22 3.97 -2.22
C THR A 149 -7.98 4.87 -1.00
N THR A 150 -6.88 4.67 -0.27
CA THR A 150 -6.51 5.49 0.89
C THR A 150 -6.42 6.96 0.53
N GLN A 151 -5.77 7.29 -0.59
CA GLN A 151 -5.63 8.66 -1.08
C GLN A 151 -6.95 9.23 -1.58
N LEU A 152 -7.72 8.47 -2.36
CA LEU A 152 -9.05 8.88 -2.82
C LEU A 152 -9.97 9.20 -1.62
N THR A 153 -10.01 8.32 -0.61
CA THR A 153 -10.81 8.55 0.60
C THR A 153 -10.34 9.79 1.33
N ALA A 154 -9.02 9.99 1.51
CA ALA A 154 -8.50 11.19 2.15
C ALA A 154 -8.88 12.47 1.37
N THR A 155 -8.77 12.48 0.04
CA THR A 155 -9.17 13.62 -0.81
C THR A 155 -10.68 13.89 -0.71
N MET A 156 -11.51 12.85 -0.71
CA MET A 156 -12.97 12.97 -0.56
C MET A 156 -13.36 13.54 0.81
N VAL A 157 -12.74 13.05 1.89
CA VAL A 157 -13.00 13.53 3.26
C VAL A 157 -12.49 14.97 3.44
N GLN A 158 -11.36 15.32 2.83
CA GLN A 158 -10.83 16.69 2.89
C GLN A 158 -11.79 17.70 2.23
N GLN A 159 -12.49 17.29 1.18
CA GLN A 159 -13.47 18.14 0.50
C GLN A 159 -14.64 18.56 1.40
N SER A 160 -14.96 17.80 2.44
CA SER A 160 -15.98 18.17 3.43
C SER A 160 -15.47 19.13 4.52
N GLY A 161 -14.28 19.72 4.34
CA GLY A 161 -13.66 20.66 5.28
C GLY A 161 -13.06 20.03 6.54
N ARG A 162 -13.01 18.70 6.62
CA ARG A 162 -12.39 17.97 7.75
C ARG A 162 -10.88 17.92 7.59
N ARG A 163 -10.16 17.98 8.71
CA ARG A 163 -8.72 17.67 8.77
C ARG A 163 -8.54 16.16 8.64
N VAL A 164 -7.90 15.73 7.57
CA VAL A 164 -7.67 14.32 7.28
C VAL A 164 -6.27 14.10 6.73
N ALA A 165 -5.68 12.95 7.06
CA ALA A 165 -4.44 12.50 6.47
C ALA A 165 -4.49 11.01 6.09
N PRO A 166 -3.91 10.62 4.95
CA PRO A 166 -3.54 9.24 4.70
C PRO A 166 -2.32 8.87 5.57
N ALA A 167 -2.37 7.71 6.23
CA ALA A 167 -1.33 7.25 7.15
C ALA A 167 -1.16 5.72 7.12
N GLY A 168 -0.17 5.22 7.87
CA GLY A 168 0.06 3.79 8.07
C GLY A 168 1.17 3.26 7.17
N ASN A 169 0.87 2.24 6.35
CA ASN A 169 1.83 1.64 5.41
C ASN A 169 2.23 2.57 4.24
N ILE A 170 1.61 3.75 4.15
CA ILE A 170 1.90 4.80 3.17
C ILE A 170 1.85 6.16 3.84
N GLY A 171 2.57 7.12 3.25
CA GLY A 171 2.46 8.53 3.59
C GLY A 171 3.16 8.78 4.91
N ILE A 172 2.40 9.31 5.87
CA ILE A 172 2.92 9.61 7.21
C ILE A 172 2.84 8.33 8.06
N PRO A 173 3.93 7.91 8.72
CA PRO A 173 3.86 6.85 9.73
C PRO A 173 2.76 7.15 10.74
N VAL A 174 1.95 6.16 11.11
CA VAL A 174 0.75 6.43 11.93
C VAL A 174 1.07 7.09 13.28
N LEU A 175 2.22 6.77 13.87
CA LEU A 175 2.72 7.39 15.10
C LEU A 175 3.05 8.88 14.92
N ASP A 176 3.57 9.28 13.77
CA ASP A 176 3.82 10.69 13.45
C ASP A 176 2.49 11.42 13.22
N ALA A 177 1.51 10.77 12.58
CA ALA A 177 0.19 11.34 12.32
C ALA A 177 -0.58 11.64 13.62
N ILE A 178 -0.56 10.73 14.60
CA ILE A 178 -1.21 10.99 15.91
C ILE A 178 -0.45 12.03 16.75
N ARG A 179 0.82 12.30 16.43
CA ARG A 179 1.65 13.29 17.13
C ARG A 179 1.49 14.71 16.58
N ASP A 180 0.77 14.89 15.48
CA ASP A 180 0.50 16.21 14.92
C ASP A 180 -0.18 17.11 15.97
N PRO A 181 0.41 18.26 16.33
CA PRO A 181 -0.09 19.11 17.41
C PRO A 181 -1.45 19.73 17.11
N GLN A 182 -1.84 19.81 15.85
CA GLN A 182 -3.16 20.29 15.44
C GLN A 182 -4.19 19.16 15.35
N GLY A 183 -3.75 17.90 15.40
CA GLY A 183 -4.60 16.71 15.28
C GLY A 183 -5.29 16.57 13.92
N PHE A 184 -6.07 15.49 13.81
CA PHE A 184 -6.91 15.19 12.65
C PHE A 184 -8.31 14.80 13.12
N ASP A 185 -9.32 15.14 12.32
CA ASP A 185 -10.69 14.65 12.54
C ASP A 185 -10.81 13.18 12.10
N VAL A 186 -10.09 12.82 11.03
CA VAL A 186 -10.11 11.50 10.41
C VAL A 186 -8.69 11.09 10.00
N LEU A 187 -8.33 9.83 10.22
CA LEU A 187 -7.14 9.22 9.62
C LEU A 187 -7.59 8.11 8.66
N VAL A 188 -7.09 8.13 7.43
CA VAL A 188 -7.29 7.03 6.48
C VAL A 188 -6.05 6.14 6.54
N VAL A 189 -6.17 4.99 7.21
CA VAL A 189 -5.02 4.17 7.58
C VAL A 189 -4.90 2.99 6.62
N GLU A 190 -3.86 3.01 5.79
CA GLU A 190 -3.47 1.86 4.98
C GLU A 190 -2.80 0.81 5.86
N LEU A 191 -3.31 -0.42 5.84
CA LEU A 191 -2.82 -1.53 6.65
C LEU A 191 -2.33 -2.69 5.78
N SER A 192 -1.06 -3.07 5.98
CA SER A 192 -0.49 -4.30 5.42
C SER A 192 -0.98 -5.54 6.17
N SER A 193 -0.83 -6.73 5.58
CA SER A 193 -1.12 -7.99 6.28
C SER A 193 -0.15 -8.22 7.46
N TYR A 194 1.08 -7.75 7.36
CA TYR A 194 2.07 -7.81 8.44
C TYR A 194 1.65 -6.97 9.65
N GLN A 195 1.18 -5.75 9.43
CA GLN A 195 0.66 -4.91 10.51
C GLN A 195 -0.59 -5.53 11.15
N LEU A 196 -1.53 -6.02 10.33
CA LEU A 196 -2.75 -6.64 10.83
C LEU A 196 -2.48 -7.97 11.59
N HIS A 197 -1.39 -8.68 11.29
CA HIS A 197 -1.01 -9.86 12.07
C HIS A 197 -0.85 -9.51 13.57
N TRP A 198 -0.30 -8.34 13.88
CA TRP A 198 0.03 -7.90 15.23
C TRP A 198 -1.09 -7.15 15.97
N ILE A 199 -2.26 -6.91 15.35
CA ILE A 199 -3.38 -6.23 16.03
C ILE A 199 -4.29 -7.19 16.79
N ASN A 200 -5.02 -6.65 17.77
CA ASN A 200 -6.05 -7.32 18.58
C ASN A 200 -5.54 -8.55 19.36
N ARG A 201 -4.23 -8.58 19.66
CA ARG A 201 -3.60 -9.68 20.40
C ARG A 201 -3.53 -9.42 21.91
N ASN A 202 -3.68 -8.17 22.31
CA ASN A 202 -3.44 -7.72 23.68
C ASN A 202 -4.66 -6.96 24.21
N PRO A 203 -5.11 -7.25 25.46
CA PRO A 203 -6.22 -6.54 26.07
C PRO A 203 -6.03 -5.02 26.12
N GLY A 204 -7.10 -4.28 25.83
CA GLY A 204 -7.14 -2.81 25.87
C GLY A 204 -6.52 -2.13 24.64
N GLY A 205 -5.94 -2.90 23.72
CA GLY A 205 -5.32 -2.41 22.48
C GLY A 205 -6.12 -2.72 21.24
N GLU A 206 -7.34 -3.25 21.39
CA GLU A 206 -8.16 -3.68 20.28
C GLU A 206 -8.52 -2.49 19.39
N LEU A 207 -8.08 -2.57 18.13
CA LEU A 207 -8.39 -1.58 17.11
C LEU A 207 -9.91 -1.58 16.88
N SER A 208 -10.53 -0.41 16.93
CA SER A 208 -11.98 -0.25 16.68
C SER A 208 -12.21 0.88 15.67
N PRO A 209 -12.05 0.58 14.37
CA PRO A 209 -12.13 1.59 13.32
C PRO A 209 -13.57 2.06 13.10
N TRP A 210 -13.74 3.28 12.60
CA TRP A 210 -15.07 3.78 12.23
C TRP A 210 -15.63 2.99 11.05
N SER A 211 -14.80 2.76 10.04
CA SER A 211 -15.14 2.04 8.82
C SER A 211 -13.91 1.33 8.29
N SER A 212 -14.10 0.16 7.68
CA SER A 212 -13.02 -0.70 7.21
C SER A 212 -13.32 -1.26 5.83
N VAL A 213 -12.27 -1.48 5.04
CA VAL A 213 -12.36 -2.17 3.74
C VAL A 213 -11.22 -3.16 3.54
N CYS A 214 -11.54 -4.34 3.02
CA CYS A 214 -10.62 -5.19 2.30
C CYS A 214 -11.00 -5.19 0.82
N LEU A 215 -10.10 -4.66 -0.02
CA LEU A 215 -10.40 -4.40 -1.44
C LEU A 215 -10.42 -5.67 -2.31
N ASN A 216 -9.55 -6.62 -1.99
CA ASN A 216 -9.36 -7.89 -2.71
C ASN A 216 -8.33 -8.75 -1.97
N ILE A 217 -8.39 -10.05 -2.21
CA ILE A 217 -7.42 -11.07 -1.79
C ILE A 217 -6.93 -11.81 -3.04
N ALA A 218 -5.62 -11.83 -3.21
CA ALA A 218 -4.91 -12.60 -4.23
C ALA A 218 -3.58 -13.10 -3.64
N ASP A 219 -3.03 -14.14 -4.26
CA ASP A 219 -1.79 -14.81 -3.86
C ASP A 219 -0.64 -13.81 -3.69
N ASP A 220 -0.16 -13.66 -2.46
CA ASP A 220 0.95 -12.77 -2.10
C ASP A 220 1.51 -13.20 -0.73
N HIS A 221 2.81 -12.94 -0.50
CA HIS A 221 3.49 -13.09 0.80
C HIS A 221 3.35 -14.45 1.53
N TYR A 222 3.23 -15.57 0.80
CA TYR A 222 3.14 -16.91 1.41
C TYR A 222 4.40 -17.35 2.15
N ASP A 223 5.56 -16.82 1.76
CA ASP A 223 6.82 -16.98 2.45
C ASP A 223 6.77 -16.48 3.90
N TRP A 224 5.90 -15.51 4.20
CA TRP A 224 5.75 -14.94 5.54
C TRP A 224 4.53 -15.49 6.29
N HIS A 225 3.41 -15.69 5.59
CA HIS A 225 2.16 -16.16 6.22
C HIS A 225 2.05 -17.69 6.27
N GLY A 226 2.89 -18.42 5.54
CA GLY A 226 2.89 -19.88 5.44
C GLY A 226 1.76 -20.46 4.59
N SER A 227 0.60 -19.80 4.48
CA SER A 227 -0.50 -20.21 3.62
C SER A 227 -1.39 -19.05 3.13
N ALA A 228 -2.15 -19.29 2.07
CA ALA A 228 -3.16 -18.36 1.57
C ALA A 228 -4.26 -18.06 2.59
N GLU A 229 -4.62 -19.05 3.40
CA GLU A 229 -5.61 -18.92 4.47
C GLU A 229 -5.10 -17.99 5.58
N ALA A 230 -3.88 -18.22 6.06
CA ALA A 230 -3.26 -17.35 7.07
C ALA A 230 -3.11 -15.90 6.59
N TYR A 231 -2.76 -15.69 5.31
CA TYR A 231 -2.70 -14.36 4.70
C TYR A 231 -4.07 -13.66 4.67
N ARG A 232 -5.13 -14.39 4.28
CA ARG A 232 -6.51 -13.90 4.30
C ARG A 232 -6.95 -13.54 5.72
N ASP A 233 -6.72 -14.44 6.67
CA ASP A 233 -7.16 -14.29 8.05
C ASP A 233 -6.44 -13.12 8.74
N ALA A 234 -5.14 -12.93 8.45
CA ALA A 234 -4.42 -11.73 8.87
C ALA A 234 -5.10 -10.46 8.35
N LYS A 235 -5.53 -10.41 7.09
CA LYS A 235 -6.27 -9.26 6.55
C LYS A 235 -7.69 -9.12 7.10
N ALA A 236 -8.33 -10.22 7.49
CA ALA A 236 -9.72 -10.23 7.97
C ALA A 236 -9.88 -9.42 9.24
N LYS A 237 -8.85 -9.39 10.09
CA LYS A 237 -8.77 -8.58 11.31
C LYS A 237 -9.03 -7.09 11.11
N VAL A 238 -8.95 -6.57 9.87
CA VAL A 238 -9.32 -5.17 9.58
C VAL A 238 -10.78 -4.87 9.92
N TYR A 239 -11.66 -5.88 9.89
CA TYR A 239 -13.09 -5.72 10.16
C TYR A 239 -13.43 -5.83 11.65
N ASP A 240 -12.57 -6.43 12.47
CA ASP A 240 -12.79 -6.58 13.90
C ASP A 240 -13.08 -5.23 14.56
N ASN A 241 -14.10 -5.20 15.43
CA ASN A 241 -14.58 -4.03 16.15
C ASN A 241 -14.89 -2.80 15.27
N THR A 242 -15.14 -2.99 13.97
CA THR A 242 -15.59 -1.90 13.09
C THR A 242 -16.92 -1.35 13.58
N LYS A 243 -17.04 -0.01 13.66
CA LYS A 243 -18.19 0.66 14.29
C LYS A 243 -19.38 0.87 13.36
N VAL A 244 -19.15 1.29 12.12
CA VAL A 244 -20.23 1.82 11.26
C VAL A 244 -20.38 1.05 9.96
N ALA A 245 -19.28 0.81 9.25
CA ALA A 245 -19.35 0.22 7.91
C ALA A 245 -18.19 -0.75 7.64
N CYS A 246 -18.55 -2.00 7.34
CA CYS A 246 -17.65 -3.01 6.81
C CYS A 246 -17.84 -3.05 5.29
N VAL A 247 -16.98 -2.34 4.57
CA VAL A 247 -17.01 -2.26 3.11
C VAL A 247 -16.31 -3.48 2.51
N TYR A 248 -16.89 -4.15 1.52
CA TYR A 248 -16.30 -5.35 0.91
C TYR A 248 -16.56 -5.45 -0.59
N ASN A 249 -15.66 -6.13 -1.30
CA ASN A 249 -15.74 -6.29 -2.75
C ASN A 249 -16.60 -7.50 -3.12
N LYS A 250 -17.80 -7.27 -3.67
CA LYS A 250 -18.71 -8.37 -4.04
C LYS A 250 -18.18 -9.23 -5.20
N ALA A 251 -17.25 -8.70 -6.01
CA ALA A 251 -16.59 -9.48 -7.05
C ALA A 251 -15.52 -10.44 -6.48
N ASP A 252 -15.17 -10.31 -5.20
CA ASP A 252 -14.24 -11.18 -4.50
C ASP A 252 -14.91 -11.82 -3.28
N VAL A 253 -15.30 -13.09 -3.45
CA VAL A 253 -15.99 -13.88 -2.42
C VAL A 253 -15.19 -14.00 -1.12
N ALA A 254 -13.86 -13.89 -1.15
CA ALA A 254 -13.05 -13.92 0.05
C ALA A 254 -13.39 -12.74 0.96
N THR A 255 -13.56 -11.54 0.39
CA THR A 255 -13.87 -10.33 1.17
C THR A 255 -15.27 -10.35 1.78
N LEU A 256 -16.25 -10.96 1.08
CA LEU A 256 -17.58 -11.20 1.65
C LEU A 256 -17.49 -12.11 2.88
N ARG A 257 -16.80 -13.24 2.77
CA ARG A 257 -16.62 -14.19 3.88
C ARG A 257 -15.88 -13.57 5.07
N MET A 258 -14.91 -12.70 4.81
CA MET A 258 -14.22 -11.95 5.87
C MET A 258 -15.19 -11.09 6.68
N VAL A 259 -16.13 -10.38 6.02
CA VAL A 259 -17.15 -9.58 6.71
C VAL A 259 -18.18 -10.46 7.44
N GLU A 260 -18.61 -11.57 6.83
CA GLU A 260 -19.57 -12.50 7.47
C GLU A 260 -19.03 -13.11 8.78
N ASN A 261 -17.71 -13.29 8.87
CA ASN A 261 -17.05 -13.89 10.02
C ASN A 261 -16.50 -12.87 11.03
N ALA A 262 -16.62 -11.56 10.76
CA ALA A 262 -16.01 -10.52 11.59
C ALA A 262 -16.83 -10.25 12.87
N ASP A 263 -16.14 -10.15 13.99
CA ASP A 263 -16.71 -9.66 15.25
C ASP A 263 -16.72 -8.13 15.26
N VAL A 264 -17.85 -7.54 14.85
CA VAL A 264 -18.04 -6.08 14.71
C VAL A 264 -18.79 -5.47 15.88
N VAL A 265 -18.77 -4.14 15.99
CA VAL A 265 -19.63 -3.44 16.96
C VAL A 265 -21.09 -3.52 16.49
N GLU A 266 -22.01 -3.74 17.43
CA GLU A 266 -23.44 -3.81 17.13
C GLU A 266 -23.91 -2.56 16.38
N GLY A 267 -24.61 -2.78 15.26
CA GLY A 267 -25.10 -1.71 14.38
C GLY A 267 -24.18 -1.41 13.18
N ALA A 268 -22.96 -1.95 13.16
CA ALA A 268 -22.12 -1.89 11.96
C ALA A 268 -22.81 -2.58 10.77
N ARG A 269 -22.70 -1.98 9.58
CA ARG A 269 -23.36 -2.47 8.36
C ARG A 269 -22.34 -3.04 7.39
N ALA A 270 -22.66 -4.20 6.82
CA ALA A 270 -21.96 -4.70 5.63
C ALA A 270 -22.38 -3.88 4.41
N ILE A 271 -21.40 -3.33 3.68
CA ILE A 271 -21.62 -2.47 2.50
C ILE A 271 -20.83 -3.03 1.32
N GLY A 272 -21.51 -3.55 0.32
CA GLY A 272 -20.86 -4.14 -0.85
C GLY A 272 -20.46 -3.09 -1.88
N PHE A 273 -19.43 -3.39 -2.67
CA PHE A 273 -19.16 -2.69 -3.92
C PHE A 273 -18.78 -3.67 -5.03
N ASP A 274 -19.18 -3.38 -6.26
CA ASP A 274 -18.71 -4.04 -7.49
C ASP A 274 -18.96 -3.11 -8.70
N LEU A 275 -18.61 -3.57 -9.91
CA LEU A 275 -18.86 -2.82 -11.15
C LEU A 275 -20.26 -3.08 -11.74
N GLY A 276 -21.12 -3.82 -11.03
CA GLY A 276 -22.48 -4.15 -11.44
C GLY A 276 -23.53 -3.24 -10.81
N ALA A 277 -24.79 -3.53 -11.11
CA ALA A 277 -25.91 -2.79 -10.53
C ALA A 277 -26.00 -3.08 -9.01
N PRO A 278 -25.97 -2.05 -8.13
CA PRO A 278 -25.94 -2.27 -6.69
C PRO A 278 -27.30 -2.71 -6.12
N GLY A 279 -27.25 -3.62 -5.16
CA GLY A 279 -28.38 -3.98 -4.30
C GLY A 279 -28.62 -2.95 -3.18
N PRO A 280 -29.56 -3.22 -2.26
CA PRO A 280 -29.71 -2.41 -1.06
C PRO A 280 -28.42 -2.44 -0.22
N SER A 281 -27.93 -1.29 0.21
CA SER A 281 -26.67 -1.18 0.95
C SER A 281 -25.40 -1.50 0.16
N ASP A 282 -25.42 -1.25 -1.15
CA ASP A 282 -24.24 -1.38 -2.01
C ASP A 282 -23.88 -0.09 -2.74
N PHE A 283 -22.65 -0.06 -3.25
CA PHE A 283 -22.16 0.85 -4.27
C PHE A 283 -21.96 0.07 -5.58
N GLY A 284 -22.22 0.72 -6.71
CA GLY A 284 -22.05 0.06 -8.01
C GLY A 284 -22.26 0.98 -9.19
N VAL A 285 -22.42 0.40 -10.38
CA VAL A 285 -22.59 1.11 -11.65
C VAL A 285 -23.92 0.75 -12.29
N VAL A 286 -24.72 1.77 -12.66
CA VAL A 286 -25.98 1.62 -13.40
C VAL A 286 -25.90 2.51 -14.63
N ASP A 287 -25.99 1.92 -15.83
CA ASP A 287 -25.94 2.65 -17.11
C ASP A 287 -24.77 3.65 -17.22
N GLY A 288 -23.59 3.25 -16.74
CA GLY A 288 -22.37 4.08 -16.75
C GLY A 288 -22.29 5.13 -15.63
N ILE A 289 -23.22 5.11 -14.67
CA ILE A 289 -23.28 6.03 -13.53
C ILE A 289 -22.88 5.28 -12.26
N LEU A 290 -21.90 5.81 -11.51
CA LEU A 290 -21.55 5.30 -10.18
C LEU A 290 -22.57 5.81 -9.17
N VAL A 291 -23.14 4.91 -8.37
CA VAL A 291 -24.21 5.25 -7.44
C VAL A 291 -24.00 4.70 -6.03
N ASP A 292 -24.50 5.44 -5.03
CA ASP A 292 -24.58 5.06 -3.61
C ASP A 292 -26.00 4.63 -3.26
N ARG A 293 -26.18 3.37 -2.83
CA ARG A 293 -27.43 2.83 -2.27
C ARG A 293 -27.33 2.47 -0.80
N ALA A 294 -26.29 2.91 -0.10
CA ALA A 294 -26.00 2.53 1.28
C ALA A 294 -26.26 3.64 2.29
N PHE A 295 -26.01 4.90 1.94
CA PHE A 295 -26.12 6.03 2.87
C PHE A 295 -27.28 6.95 2.52
N LEU A 296 -28.49 6.36 2.50
CA LEU A 296 -29.79 7.02 2.36
C LEU A 296 -30.89 6.15 3.01
N GLU A 297 -32.01 6.75 3.41
CA GLU A 297 -33.13 6.04 4.03
C GLU A 297 -33.82 5.09 3.04
N GLU A 298 -34.14 5.55 1.83
CA GLU A 298 -34.84 4.79 0.79
C GLU A 298 -33.92 3.87 -0.03
N ARG A 299 -32.93 3.22 0.60
CA ARG A 299 -31.91 2.37 -0.04
C ARG A 299 -32.44 1.28 -0.98
N ARG A 300 -33.69 0.83 -0.79
CA ARG A 300 -34.33 -0.20 -1.62
C ARG A 300 -34.89 0.33 -2.94
N THR A 301 -35.19 1.63 -3.03
CA THR A 301 -35.90 2.22 -4.18
C THR A 301 -35.17 3.41 -4.80
N SER A 302 -34.17 3.95 -4.12
CA SER A 302 -33.42 5.12 -4.56
C SER A 302 -31.92 4.84 -4.62
N ALA A 303 -31.21 5.64 -5.42
CA ALA A 303 -29.76 5.64 -5.54
C ALA A 303 -29.26 7.07 -5.71
N LEU A 304 -28.18 7.43 -5.04
CA LEU A 304 -27.55 8.75 -5.15
C LEU A 304 -26.44 8.70 -6.21
N GLU A 305 -26.47 9.63 -7.16
CA GLU A 305 -25.45 9.75 -8.20
C GLU A 305 -24.14 10.35 -7.63
N LEU A 306 -23.04 9.61 -7.79
CA LEU A 306 -21.71 10.08 -7.41
C LEU A 306 -21.01 10.78 -8.59
N THR A 307 -20.82 10.05 -9.70
CA THR A 307 -20.15 10.48 -10.93
C THR A 307 -20.49 9.50 -12.07
N THR A 308 -19.90 9.66 -13.24
CA THR A 308 -20.03 8.71 -14.36
C THR A 308 -18.69 8.06 -14.72
N VAL A 309 -18.74 6.86 -15.30
CA VAL A 309 -17.57 6.18 -15.86
C VAL A 309 -16.89 7.04 -16.93
N GLY A 310 -17.66 7.77 -17.73
CA GLY A 310 -17.14 8.70 -18.74
C GLY A 310 -16.36 9.88 -18.13
N GLU A 311 -16.87 10.48 -17.05
CA GLU A 311 -16.15 11.52 -16.30
C GLU A 311 -14.86 10.95 -15.69
N LEU A 312 -14.91 9.76 -15.07
CA LEU A 312 -13.72 9.12 -14.53
C LEU A 312 -12.68 8.83 -15.62
N GLN A 313 -13.12 8.37 -16.80
CA GLN A 313 -12.21 8.13 -17.92
C GLN A 313 -11.51 9.42 -18.37
N ALA A 314 -12.23 10.54 -18.45
CA ALA A 314 -11.64 11.84 -18.78
C ALA A 314 -10.63 12.32 -17.73
N LEU A 315 -10.76 11.87 -16.48
CA LEU A 315 -9.85 12.15 -15.37
C LEU A 315 -8.70 11.14 -15.24
N GLY A 316 -8.59 10.15 -16.14
CA GLY A 316 -7.60 9.08 -16.05
C GLY A 316 -7.92 8.00 -14.99
N LEU A 317 -9.14 8.01 -14.45
CA LEU A 317 -9.64 7.08 -13.42
C LEU A 317 -10.60 6.01 -13.97
N GLY A 318 -10.72 5.88 -15.30
CA GLY A 318 -11.70 5.03 -15.96
C GLY A 318 -11.37 3.53 -16.01
N ALA A 319 -10.16 3.11 -15.61
CA ALA A 319 -9.80 1.70 -15.59
C ALA A 319 -10.70 0.92 -14.61
N PRO A 320 -11.17 -0.31 -14.93
CA PRO A 320 -12.12 -1.04 -14.09
C PRO A 320 -11.72 -1.18 -12.62
N HIS A 321 -10.45 -1.47 -12.35
CA HIS A 321 -9.92 -1.56 -10.99
C HIS A 321 -9.89 -0.20 -10.27
N THR A 322 -9.64 0.89 -11.00
CA THR A 322 -9.69 2.25 -10.46
C THR A 322 -11.12 2.69 -10.16
N VAL A 323 -12.08 2.35 -11.03
CA VAL A 323 -13.51 2.56 -10.77
C VAL A 323 -13.94 1.81 -9.51
N ALA A 324 -13.49 0.56 -9.32
CA ALA A 324 -13.75 -0.19 -8.10
C ALA A 324 -13.12 0.48 -6.86
N ASN A 325 -11.89 0.99 -6.97
CA ASN A 325 -11.24 1.77 -5.90
C ASN A 325 -12.02 3.05 -5.56
N VAL A 326 -12.58 3.75 -6.57
CA VAL A 326 -13.44 4.93 -6.38
C VAL A 326 -14.73 4.57 -5.63
N LEU A 327 -15.37 3.44 -5.96
CA LEU A 327 -16.56 2.96 -5.26
C LEU A 327 -16.27 2.63 -3.79
N ALA A 328 -15.18 1.89 -3.54
CA ALA A 328 -14.73 1.57 -2.18
C ALA A 328 -14.39 2.85 -1.39
N ALA A 329 -13.63 3.78 -2.00
CA ALA A 329 -13.27 5.04 -1.38
C ALA A 329 -14.49 5.91 -1.06
N SER A 330 -15.47 5.94 -1.97
CA SER A 330 -16.74 6.62 -1.79
C SER A 330 -17.53 6.02 -0.62
N ALA A 331 -17.59 4.69 -0.50
CA ALA A 331 -18.25 4.04 0.63
C ALA A 331 -17.64 4.42 1.98
N LEU A 332 -16.30 4.47 2.08
CA LEU A 332 -15.61 4.96 3.26
C LEU A 332 -15.92 6.43 3.54
N ALA A 333 -15.84 7.31 2.54
CA ALA A 333 -16.11 8.75 2.69
C ALA A 333 -17.57 9.02 3.08
N ARG A 334 -18.53 8.35 2.46
CA ARG A 334 -19.97 8.42 2.81
C ARG A 334 -20.22 8.00 4.25
N SER A 335 -19.44 7.06 4.79
CA SER A 335 -19.57 6.60 6.18
C SER A 335 -19.26 7.67 7.23
N VAL A 336 -18.49 8.69 6.89
CA VAL A 336 -18.21 9.87 7.74
C VAL A 336 -18.98 11.12 7.30
N GLY A 337 -19.97 10.96 6.44
CA GLY A 337 -20.93 12.01 6.07
C GLY A 337 -20.55 12.88 4.87
N VAL A 338 -19.46 12.59 4.15
CA VAL A 338 -19.10 13.32 2.91
C VAL A 338 -20.22 13.15 1.89
N THR A 339 -20.75 14.22 1.31
CA THR A 339 -21.89 14.17 0.37
C THR A 339 -21.50 13.68 -1.03
N PRO A 340 -22.46 13.17 -1.84
CA PRO A 340 -22.20 12.84 -3.25
C PRO A 340 -21.60 13.99 -4.07
N ALA A 341 -22.02 15.23 -3.82
CA ALA A 341 -21.50 16.41 -4.49
C ALA A 341 -20.03 16.67 -4.14
N GLU A 342 -19.66 16.56 -2.85
CA GLU A 342 -18.27 16.66 -2.41
C GLU A 342 -17.40 15.54 -2.99
N ILE A 343 -17.90 14.30 -3.05
CA ILE A 343 -17.19 13.20 -3.70
C ILE A 343 -16.90 13.52 -5.18
N ARG A 344 -17.91 14.02 -5.91
CA ARG A 344 -17.76 14.42 -7.32
C ARG A 344 -16.71 15.52 -7.50
N ASP A 345 -16.74 16.53 -6.66
CA ASP A 345 -15.77 17.64 -6.71
C ASP A 345 -14.36 17.20 -6.31
N ALA A 346 -14.23 16.31 -5.33
CA ALA A 346 -12.97 15.71 -4.92
C ALA A 346 -12.33 14.92 -6.08
N LEU A 347 -13.11 14.08 -6.77
CA LEU A 347 -12.64 13.31 -7.92
C LEU A 347 -12.10 14.18 -9.05
N ARG A 348 -12.74 15.33 -9.33
CA ARG A 348 -12.28 16.29 -10.34
C ARG A 348 -10.95 16.96 -9.99
N ARG A 349 -10.58 16.99 -8.71
CA ARG A 349 -9.33 17.57 -8.19
C ARG A 349 -8.26 16.52 -7.92
N PHE A 350 -8.65 15.26 -7.83
CA PHE A 350 -7.76 14.16 -7.53
C PHE A 350 -6.72 14.01 -8.64
N LYS A 351 -5.46 13.86 -8.23
CA LYS A 351 -4.36 13.48 -9.11
C LYS A 351 -3.83 12.16 -8.59
N VAL A 352 -3.76 11.18 -9.48
CA VAL A 352 -3.14 9.90 -9.16
C VAL A 352 -1.66 10.17 -8.85
N ASP A 353 -1.16 9.51 -7.82
CA ASP A 353 0.28 9.48 -7.55
C ASP A 353 1.07 9.05 -8.77
N HIS A 354 2.30 9.57 -8.87
CA HIS A 354 3.24 9.14 -9.89
C HIS A 354 3.43 7.60 -9.88
N HIS A 355 3.68 7.03 -11.05
CA HIS A 355 3.99 5.61 -11.24
C HIS A 355 2.82 4.62 -11.02
N ARG A 356 1.56 5.08 -11.11
CA ARG A 356 0.34 4.26 -11.04
C ARG A 356 -0.56 4.49 -12.25
N THR A 357 -0.40 3.69 -13.30
CA THR A 357 -1.05 3.93 -14.60
C THR A 357 -0.94 5.40 -15.07
N GLU A 358 0.19 6.05 -14.76
CA GLU A 358 0.45 7.45 -15.05
C GLU A 358 0.70 7.60 -16.54
N VAL A 359 -0.14 8.39 -17.22
CA VAL A 359 0.13 8.75 -18.62
C VAL A 359 1.22 9.81 -18.64
N ILE A 360 2.45 9.40 -18.99
CA ILE A 360 3.60 10.30 -19.11
C ILE A 360 3.42 11.24 -20.30
N ALA A 361 3.01 10.69 -21.43
CA ALA A 361 2.85 11.40 -22.68
C ALA A 361 1.89 10.68 -23.64
N VAL A 362 1.28 11.45 -24.53
CA VAL A 362 0.59 10.94 -25.73
C VAL A 362 1.22 11.65 -26.93
N ALA A 363 1.92 10.90 -27.78
CA ALA A 363 2.65 11.42 -28.93
C ALA A 363 2.66 10.38 -30.05
N ASP A 364 2.54 10.82 -31.31
CA ASP A 364 2.50 9.96 -32.50
C ASP A 364 1.49 8.80 -32.40
N GLU A 365 0.32 9.09 -31.81
CA GLU A 365 -0.75 8.12 -31.52
C GLU A 365 -0.35 6.99 -30.55
N LEU A 366 0.83 7.08 -29.94
CA LEU A 366 1.28 6.21 -28.87
C LEU A 366 0.93 6.82 -27.52
N ARG A 367 0.54 5.95 -26.57
CA ARG A 367 0.37 6.33 -25.17
C ARG A 367 1.50 5.72 -24.33
N TRP A 368 2.24 6.56 -23.62
CA TRP A 368 3.31 6.13 -22.72
C TRP A 368 2.79 6.11 -21.29
N VAL A 369 2.75 4.93 -20.67
CA VAL A 369 2.15 4.73 -19.36
C VAL A 369 3.17 4.15 -18.39
N ASP A 370 3.37 4.84 -17.27
CA ASP A 370 4.14 4.38 -16.13
C ASP A 370 3.24 3.78 -15.06
N ASP A 371 3.33 2.47 -14.91
CA ASP A 371 2.75 1.73 -13.80
C ASP A 371 3.83 0.91 -13.07
N SER A 372 5.00 1.53 -12.83
CA SER A 372 6.15 0.89 -12.18
C SER A 372 5.82 0.31 -10.80
N LYS A 373 4.73 0.75 -10.15
CA LYS A 373 4.23 0.15 -8.90
C LYS A 373 3.67 -1.27 -9.08
N ALA A 374 3.32 -1.70 -10.29
CA ALA A 374 2.88 -3.06 -10.61
C ALA A 374 4.02 -4.07 -10.44
N THR A 375 4.32 -4.35 -9.17
CA THR A 375 5.48 -5.11 -8.68
C THR A 375 5.17 -6.59 -8.42
N ASN A 376 3.93 -7.01 -8.72
CA ASN A 376 3.46 -8.40 -8.66
C ASN A 376 2.54 -8.70 -9.86
N PRO A 377 2.26 -9.98 -10.18
CA PRO A 377 1.46 -10.34 -11.34
C PRO A 377 0.02 -9.82 -11.30
N HIS A 378 -0.63 -9.80 -10.14
CA HIS A 378 -2.00 -9.32 -10.06
C HIS A 378 -2.12 -7.83 -10.42
N ALA A 379 -1.17 -7.01 -9.98
CA ALA A 379 -1.13 -5.60 -10.36
C ALA A 379 -0.87 -5.43 -11.87
N ALA A 380 0.04 -6.23 -12.44
CA ALA A 380 0.31 -6.21 -13.87
C ALA A 380 -0.90 -6.69 -14.71
N ASP A 381 -1.65 -7.71 -14.26
CA ASP A 381 -2.91 -8.16 -14.89
C ASP A 381 -3.92 -7.02 -14.98
N ALA A 382 -4.10 -6.30 -13.87
CA ALA A 382 -5.04 -5.18 -13.78
C ALA A 382 -4.64 -4.04 -14.74
N SER A 383 -3.34 -3.77 -14.87
CA SER A 383 -2.77 -2.76 -15.76
C SER A 383 -2.91 -3.14 -17.24
N LEU A 384 -2.49 -4.36 -17.59
CA LEU A 384 -2.61 -4.91 -18.94
C LEU A 384 -4.07 -4.99 -19.39
N SER A 385 -4.98 -5.30 -18.46
CA SER A 385 -6.41 -5.36 -18.72
C SER A 385 -7.02 -4.02 -19.13
N ALA A 386 -6.41 -2.90 -18.71
CA ALA A 386 -6.93 -1.55 -18.96
C ALA A 386 -6.72 -1.05 -20.40
N TYR A 387 -5.86 -1.71 -21.18
CA TYR A 387 -5.51 -1.28 -22.53
C TYR A 387 -5.79 -2.37 -23.57
N PRO A 388 -6.29 -2.02 -24.77
CA PRO A 388 -6.64 -2.99 -25.80
C PRO A 388 -5.43 -3.49 -26.61
N SER A 389 -4.35 -2.71 -26.71
CA SER A 389 -3.12 -3.03 -27.44
C SER A 389 -1.91 -2.50 -26.67
N VAL A 390 -0.91 -3.35 -26.41
CA VAL A 390 0.18 -3.04 -25.46
C VAL A 390 1.55 -3.51 -25.95
N VAL A 391 2.54 -2.60 -25.91
CA VAL A 391 3.97 -2.96 -25.83
C VAL A 391 4.33 -3.03 -24.34
N TRP A 392 4.61 -4.23 -23.85
CA TRP A 392 4.74 -4.47 -22.41
C TRP A 392 6.20 -4.45 -21.96
N VAL A 393 6.53 -3.54 -21.04
CA VAL A 393 7.82 -3.57 -20.33
C VAL A 393 7.66 -4.39 -19.05
N VAL A 394 8.37 -5.52 -18.99
CA VAL A 394 8.20 -6.60 -18.01
C VAL A 394 9.53 -7.06 -17.44
N GLY A 395 9.54 -7.48 -16.18
CA GLY A 395 10.71 -8.08 -15.54
C GLY A 395 11.33 -7.21 -14.43
N GLY A 396 12.35 -7.78 -13.79
CA GLY A 396 12.89 -7.34 -12.50
C GLY A 396 13.29 -8.56 -11.66
N LEU A 397 13.13 -8.44 -10.35
CA LEU A 397 13.23 -9.55 -9.40
C LEU A 397 11.85 -10.19 -9.16
N LEU A 398 11.63 -11.40 -9.70
CA LEU A 398 10.36 -12.14 -9.65
C LEU A 398 10.09 -12.77 -8.27
N LYS A 399 11.12 -12.97 -7.44
CA LYS A 399 10.99 -13.60 -6.10
C LYS A 399 10.27 -14.95 -6.13
N GLY A 400 10.51 -15.76 -7.16
CA GLY A 400 9.91 -17.10 -7.30
C GLY A 400 8.48 -17.12 -7.87
N VAL A 401 7.96 -15.97 -8.30
CA VAL A 401 6.63 -15.87 -8.90
C VAL A 401 6.63 -16.26 -10.38
N ASP A 402 5.67 -17.09 -10.80
CA ASP A 402 5.50 -17.51 -12.19
C ASP A 402 4.71 -16.47 -13.00
N ILE A 403 5.31 -15.97 -14.09
CA ILE A 403 4.72 -14.98 -14.99
C ILE A 403 3.90 -15.61 -16.13
N ALA A 404 4.05 -16.92 -16.37
CA ALA A 404 3.43 -17.61 -17.50
C ALA A 404 1.91 -17.43 -17.61
N PRO A 405 1.12 -17.44 -16.51
CA PRO A 405 -0.32 -17.21 -16.59
C PRO A 405 -0.68 -15.83 -17.16
N LEU A 406 0.09 -14.78 -16.86
CA LEU A 406 -0.14 -13.45 -17.42
C LEU A 406 0.15 -13.41 -18.91
N VAL A 407 1.29 -13.98 -19.32
CA VAL A 407 1.65 -14.04 -20.74
C VAL A 407 0.57 -14.76 -21.52
N GLN A 408 0.12 -15.93 -21.06
CA GLN A 408 -0.95 -16.69 -21.70
C GLN A 408 -2.25 -15.89 -21.81
N ARG A 409 -2.64 -15.18 -20.75
CA ARG A 409 -3.88 -14.41 -20.68
C ARG A 409 -3.87 -13.18 -21.59
N HIS A 410 -2.72 -12.51 -21.69
CA HIS A 410 -2.60 -11.25 -22.41
C HIS A 410 -1.97 -11.37 -23.81
N ALA A 411 -1.48 -12.55 -24.22
CA ALA A 411 -0.80 -12.74 -25.52
C ALA A 411 -1.52 -12.07 -26.71
N ALA A 412 -2.86 -12.15 -26.77
CA ALA A 412 -3.65 -11.60 -27.87
C ALA A 412 -3.68 -10.06 -27.95
N ARG A 413 -3.36 -9.34 -26.86
CA ARG A 413 -3.31 -7.87 -26.83
C ARG A 413 -1.90 -7.30 -26.85
N LEU A 414 -0.88 -8.15 -26.74
CA LEU A 414 0.51 -7.72 -26.75
C LEU A 414 0.98 -7.55 -28.20
N THR A 415 1.67 -6.45 -28.49
CA THR A 415 2.31 -6.21 -29.79
C THR A 415 3.82 -6.46 -29.74
N ALA A 416 4.43 -6.25 -28.58
CA ALA A 416 5.79 -6.67 -28.25
C ALA A 416 5.99 -6.76 -26.72
N ALA A 417 7.07 -7.41 -26.30
CA ALA A 417 7.53 -7.40 -24.92
C ALA A 417 8.98 -6.92 -24.83
N ILE A 418 9.25 -6.01 -23.89
CA ILE A 418 10.59 -5.54 -23.54
C ILE A 418 10.92 -6.09 -22.14
N VAL A 419 11.90 -6.99 -22.07
CA VAL A 419 12.26 -7.71 -20.85
C VAL A 419 13.45 -7.04 -20.17
N ILE A 420 13.28 -6.68 -18.90
CA ILE A 420 14.30 -6.07 -18.03
C ILE A 420 14.56 -6.94 -16.79
N GLY A 421 15.54 -6.57 -15.98
CA GLY A 421 15.79 -7.18 -14.67
C GLY A 421 16.78 -8.33 -14.66
N VAL A 422 16.96 -8.96 -13.50
CA VAL A 422 17.84 -10.13 -13.32
C VAL A 422 17.20 -11.45 -13.72
N ASP A 423 15.88 -11.59 -13.57
CA ASP A 423 15.15 -12.86 -13.81
C ASP A 423 14.63 -12.99 -15.27
N ARG A 424 15.35 -12.42 -16.24
CA ARG A 424 14.90 -12.34 -17.66
C ARG A 424 14.63 -13.70 -18.27
N ALA A 425 15.47 -14.69 -17.98
CA ALA A 425 15.37 -16.03 -18.57
C ALA A 425 13.99 -16.68 -18.35
N ALA A 426 13.44 -16.54 -17.14
CA ALA A 426 12.11 -17.08 -16.81
C ALA A 426 11.01 -16.36 -17.60
N VAL A 427 11.13 -15.04 -17.79
CA VAL A 427 10.17 -14.24 -18.55
C VAL A 427 10.22 -14.60 -20.04
N VAL A 428 11.41 -14.66 -20.63
CA VAL A 428 11.62 -15.02 -22.03
C VAL A 428 11.10 -16.43 -22.31
N GLU A 429 11.36 -17.38 -21.41
CA GLU A 429 10.83 -18.74 -21.53
C GLU A 429 9.30 -18.76 -21.51
N ALA A 430 8.66 -17.98 -20.64
CA ALA A 430 7.20 -17.86 -20.59
C ALA A 430 6.63 -17.32 -21.92
N PHE A 431 7.24 -16.30 -22.53
CA PHE A 431 6.88 -15.83 -23.87
C PHE A 431 7.11 -16.88 -24.94
N GLY A 432 8.23 -17.59 -24.92
CA GLY A 432 8.51 -18.67 -25.86
C GLY A 432 7.45 -19.78 -25.82
N ARG A 433 6.92 -20.10 -24.64
CA ARG A 433 5.86 -21.12 -24.48
C ARG A 433 4.47 -20.62 -24.88
N HIS A 434 4.10 -19.41 -24.49
CA HIS A 434 2.71 -18.94 -24.55
C HIS A 434 2.42 -17.90 -25.64
N ALA A 435 3.46 -17.26 -26.18
CA ALA A 435 3.37 -16.25 -27.24
C ALA A 435 4.59 -16.29 -28.20
N PRO A 436 4.92 -17.44 -28.83
CA PRO A 436 6.16 -17.63 -29.58
C PRO A 436 6.32 -16.73 -30.82
N ALA A 437 5.23 -16.16 -31.32
CA ALA A 437 5.25 -15.25 -32.47
C ALA A 437 5.38 -13.77 -32.08
N LEU A 438 5.31 -13.46 -30.77
CA LEU A 438 5.42 -12.09 -30.26
C LEU A 438 6.90 -11.66 -30.29
N PRO A 439 7.23 -10.47 -30.82
CA PRO A 439 8.56 -9.91 -30.67
C PRO A 439 8.90 -9.70 -29.18
N VAL A 440 10.01 -10.30 -28.74
CA VAL A 440 10.56 -10.14 -27.39
C VAL A 440 11.96 -9.57 -27.49
N TYR A 441 12.20 -8.46 -26.80
CA TYR A 441 13.48 -7.78 -26.74
C TYR A 441 14.01 -7.84 -25.31
N GLU A 442 15.26 -8.24 -25.13
CA GLU A 442 15.91 -8.25 -23.82
C GLU A 442 16.82 -7.02 -23.68
N VAL A 443 16.73 -6.34 -22.54
CA VAL A 443 17.63 -5.25 -22.18
C VAL A 443 18.62 -5.77 -21.14
N ASP A 444 19.81 -6.13 -21.60
CA ASP A 444 20.92 -6.57 -20.75
C ASP A 444 21.95 -5.45 -20.61
N GLU A 445 21.64 -4.48 -19.74
CA GLU A 445 22.54 -3.36 -19.47
C GLU A 445 23.02 -3.38 -18.01
N PRO A 446 24.33 -3.25 -17.77
CA PRO A 446 24.89 -3.21 -16.42
C PRO A 446 24.66 -1.85 -15.73
N GLU A 447 24.45 -0.79 -16.50
CA GLU A 447 24.22 0.56 -15.99
C GLU A 447 22.73 0.89 -15.96
N THR A 448 22.20 1.10 -14.74
CA THR A 448 20.79 1.47 -14.51
C THR A 448 20.32 2.66 -15.35
N GLU A 449 21.21 3.62 -15.63
CA GLU A 449 20.90 4.80 -16.45
C GLU A 449 20.59 4.48 -17.92
N GLN A 450 21.16 3.39 -18.45
CA GLN A 450 20.99 3.01 -19.85
C GLN A 450 19.78 2.10 -20.07
N VAL A 451 19.35 1.35 -19.03
CA VAL A 451 18.22 0.41 -19.10
C VAL A 451 16.98 1.08 -19.67
N MET A 452 16.50 2.18 -19.06
CA MET A 452 15.25 2.82 -19.48
C MET A 452 15.37 3.55 -20.82
N ARG A 453 16.58 3.97 -21.21
CA ARG A 453 16.82 4.53 -22.54
C ARG A 453 16.59 3.46 -23.60
N HIS A 454 17.22 2.29 -23.47
CA HIS A 454 17.05 1.18 -24.42
C HIS A 454 15.63 0.60 -24.40
N VAL A 455 14.97 0.58 -23.23
CA VAL A 455 13.54 0.22 -23.15
C VAL A 455 12.69 1.12 -24.05
N VAL A 456 12.86 2.44 -23.93
CA VAL A 456 12.08 3.41 -24.72
C VAL A 456 12.41 3.29 -26.21
N GLU A 457 13.69 3.10 -26.57
CA GLU A 457 14.11 2.90 -27.96
C GLU A 457 13.51 1.63 -28.58
N PHE A 458 13.57 0.48 -27.90
CA PHE A 458 12.96 -0.75 -28.39
C PHE A 458 11.44 -0.67 -28.44
N ALA A 459 10.82 -0.04 -27.43
CA ALA A 459 9.37 0.14 -27.41
C ALA A 459 8.90 1.03 -28.57
N ALA A 460 9.56 2.16 -28.82
CA ALA A 460 9.25 3.05 -29.93
C ALA A 460 9.41 2.35 -31.29
N ALA A 461 10.46 1.54 -31.45
CA ALA A 461 10.69 0.80 -32.69
C ALA A 461 9.66 -0.33 -32.93
N ALA A 462 9.10 -0.91 -31.87
CA ALA A 462 8.15 -2.02 -31.95
C ALA A 462 6.68 -1.57 -32.00
N ALA A 463 6.36 -0.41 -31.42
CA ALA A 463 5.00 0.09 -31.28
C ALA A 463 4.38 0.52 -32.62
N ARG A 464 3.05 0.42 -32.70
CA ARG A 464 2.25 0.90 -33.83
C ARG A 464 1.29 2.01 -33.38
N PRO A 465 0.85 2.91 -34.27
CA PRO A 465 -0.17 3.91 -33.94
C PRO A 465 -1.37 3.28 -33.22
N GLY A 466 -1.76 3.86 -32.08
CA GLY A 466 -2.81 3.36 -31.21
C GLY A 466 -2.34 2.42 -30.08
N ASP A 467 -1.08 1.98 -30.08
CA ASP A 467 -0.52 1.16 -29.01
C ASP A 467 -0.28 1.96 -27.72
N THR A 468 -0.37 1.25 -26.60
CA THR A 468 0.12 1.74 -25.30
C THR A 468 1.47 1.11 -24.99
N VAL A 469 2.53 1.90 -24.81
CA VAL A 469 3.78 1.44 -24.19
C VAL A 469 3.59 1.47 -22.68
N LEU A 470 3.55 0.29 -22.06
CA LEU A 470 3.18 0.12 -20.66
C LEU A 470 4.34 -0.43 -19.83
N LEU A 471 4.84 0.37 -18.88
CA LEU A 471 5.69 -0.12 -17.81
C LEU A 471 4.83 -0.72 -16.70
N ALA A 472 4.64 -2.05 -16.73
CA ALA A 472 3.92 -2.80 -15.69
C ALA A 472 4.70 -4.08 -15.35
N PRO A 473 5.81 -3.97 -14.61
CA PRO A 473 6.89 -4.96 -14.63
C PRO A 473 6.56 -6.35 -14.06
N ALA A 474 5.47 -6.46 -13.30
CA ALA A 474 5.06 -7.64 -12.55
C ALA A 474 6.08 -8.15 -11.51
N ALA A 475 7.16 -7.38 -11.29
CA ALA A 475 8.32 -7.76 -10.52
C ALA A 475 8.85 -6.60 -9.67
N ALA A 476 9.56 -6.92 -8.58
CA ALA A 476 10.25 -5.94 -7.76
C ALA A 476 11.41 -5.29 -8.55
N SER A 477 11.82 -4.09 -8.14
CA SER A 477 12.79 -3.24 -8.85
C SER A 477 14.21 -3.27 -8.29
N MET A 478 14.40 -3.83 -7.09
CA MET A 478 15.60 -3.68 -6.26
C MET A 478 16.87 -4.29 -6.86
N ASP A 479 16.72 -5.04 -7.94
CA ASP A 479 17.81 -5.68 -8.68
C ASP A 479 18.54 -4.70 -9.61
N GLN A 480 17.83 -3.70 -10.16
CA GLN A 480 18.39 -2.72 -11.08
C GLN A 480 18.22 -1.27 -10.61
N PHE A 481 17.30 -1.00 -9.68
CA PHE A 481 16.89 0.34 -9.26
C PHE A 481 16.83 0.45 -7.73
N THR A 482 16.91 1.68 -7.21
CA THR A 482 16.80 1.94 -5.77
C THR A 482 15.44 1.49 -5.21
N ASP A 483 14.37 1.78 -5.93
CA ASP A 483 13.00 1.39 -5.62
C ASP A 483 12.13 1.52 -6.90
N TYR A 484 10.82 1.29 -6.77
CA TYR A 484 9.91 1.37 -7.92
C TYR A 484 9.69 2.82 -8.41
N MET A 485 9.87 3.82 -7.53
CA MET A 485 9.72 5.23 -7.88
C MET A 485 10.91 5.68 -8.74
N ASP A 486 12.12 5.26 -8.38
CA ASP A 486 13.32 5.49 -9.19
C ASP A 486 13.18 4.86 -10.58
N ARG A 487 12.68 3.61 -10.66
CA ARG A 487 12.40 2.93 -11.93
C ARG A 487 11.41 3.72 -12.81
N GLY A 488 10.27 4.14 -12.24
CA GLY A 488 9.25 4.88 -12.96
C GLY A 488 9.71 6.28 -13.38
N ARG A 489 10.37 7.02 -12.49
CA ARG A 489 10.95 8.34 -12.78
C ARG A 489 11.93 8.27 -13.95
N ARG A 490 12.83 7.28 -13.96
CA ARG A 490 13.78 7.06 -15.05
C ARG A 490 13.08 6.71 -16.36
N PHE A 491 12.02 5.92 -16.32
CA PHE A 491 11.21 5.63 -17.50
C PHE A 491 10.56 6.92 -18.04
N ALA A 492 9.93 7.71 -17.18
CA ALA A 492 9.32 8.98 -17.57
C ALA A 492 10.34 9.98 -18.14
N GLU A 493 11.53 10.09 -17.54
CA GLU A 493 12.64 10.90 -18.06
C GLU A 493 13.12 10.41 -19.42
N ALA A 494 13.27 9.10 -19.62
CA ALA A 494 13.66 8.52 -20.90
C ALA A 494 12.63 8.78 -22.00
N VAL A 495 11.33 8.64 -21.69
CA VAL A 495 10.23 8.97 -22.61
C VAL A 495 10.28 10.44 -23.03
N ARG A 496 10.39 11.36 -22.07
CA ARG A 496 10.46 12.81 -22.37
C ARG A 496 11.64 13.14 -23.27
N ARG A 497 12.84 12.62 -22.96
CA ARG A 497 14.04 12.83 -23.78
C ARG A 497 13.89 12.28 -25.20
N HIS A 498 13.27 11.11 -25.35
CA HIS A 498 13.04 10.51 -26.67
C HIS A 498 12.10 11.38 -27.52
N LEU A 499 11.01 11.89 -26.93
CA LEU A 499 10.04 12.74 -27.62
C LEU A 499 10.60 14.13 -27.94
N GLU A 500 11.44 14.70 -27.08
CA GLU A 500 12.15 15.96 -27.33
C GLU A 500 13.19 15.82 -28.45
N GLY A 501 13.96 14.72 -28.45
CA GLY A 501 15.00 14.45 -29.45
C GLY A 501 14.48 14.15 -30.86
N GLY A 502 13.23 13.67 -31.00
CA GLY A 502 12.59 13.45 -32.30
C GLY A 502 12.09 14.71 -33.00
N SER A 503 12.05 15.86 -32.31
CA SER A 503 11.52 17.12 -32.86
C SER A 503 12.53 17.88 -33.75
N ASP A 504 13.83 17.61 -33.62
CA ASP A 504 14.88 18.28 -34.41
C ASP A 504 15.12 17.62 -35.79
N ASP A 505 14.82 16.33 -35.97
CA ASP A 505 15.06 15.62 -37.23
C ASP A 505 14.03 15.93 -38.35
N ASN A 506 12.93 16.61 -38.02
CA ASN A 506 11.87 16.94 -38.99
C ASN A 506 12.03 18.31 -39.68
N LEU A 507 13.06 19.09 -39.33
CA LEU A 507 13.36 20.40 -39.94
C LEU A 507 14.49 20.37 -40.99
N GLY A 508 15.06 19.20 -41.29
CA GLY A 508 16.27 19.05 -42.12
C GLY A 508 16.08 18.72 -43.61
N ARG A 509 14.86 18.63 -44.15
CA ARG A 509 14.63 18.32 -45.58
C ARG A 509 13.95 19.48 -46.33
N THR A 510 14.67 20.57 -46.53
CA THR A 510 14.36 21.53 -47.60
C THR A 510 14.95 21.02 -48.91
N ALA A 511 14.07 20.77 -49.89
CA ALA A 511 14.44 20.36 -51.24
C ALA A 511 15.21 21.49 -51.97
N PRO A 512 16.17 21.17 -52.87
CA PRO A 512 16.84 22.19 -53.66
C PRO A 512 15.90 22.75 -54.73
N HIS A 513 15.85 24.08 -54.81
CA HIS A 513 15.19 24.83 -55.90
C HIS A 513 15.72 24.41 -57.28
N PRO A 514 14.87 24.30 -58.32
CA PRO A 514 15.36 24.19 -59.69
C PRO A 514 15.58 25.59 -60.28
N GLU A 515 16.79 25.82 -60.79
CA GLU A 515 17.08 26.89 -61.75
C GLU A 515 16.55 26.51 -63.14
N HIS A 516 15.64 27.34 -63.66
CA HIS A 516 15.43 27.82 -65.03
C HIS A 516 13.95 27.95 -65.43
#